data_AF-A0A482W6C9-F1
#
_entry.id   AF-A0A482W6C9-F1
#
_cell.length_a   1.000
_cell.length_b   1.000
_cell.length_c   1.000
_cell.angle_alpha   90.00
_cell.angle_beta   90.00
_cell.angle_gamma   90.00
#
_symmetry.space_group_name_H-M   'P 1'
#
loop_
_entity.id
_entity.type
_entity.pdbx_description
1 polymer ?
#
loop_
_entity_poly.entity_id
_entity_poly.type
_entity_poly.pdbx_seq_one_letter_code
_entity_poly.pdbx_strand_id
1 'polypeptide(L)'
;MAFFTIKLFPFIRSGSKIKLCINYLDSSYFAMFRKDQKKVIEECVNVNRRNSMVFFVGVIVSLGLWNLTVLWRDNKLPLNLWVPFSPTENIMNFCIVYLIITIGITYTALSSVGIDPLIGGLAYHASGQMRSNLLITSVYMGNWYEYDIKSKKALIIFMESSKRPMIAVAGKLFELSLGTFVTILVD
;
A
#
# COMPACT_ATOMS: atom_id res chain seq x y z
N MET A 1 -12.59 14.03 4.10
CA MET A 1 -11.58 14.87 4.78
C MET A 1 -11.17 14.31 6.14
N ALA A 2 -12.04 14.27 7.17
CA ALA A 2 -11.65 13.86 8.53
C ALA A 2 -11.09 12.43 8.66
N PHE A 3 -11.61 11.46 7.90
CA PHE A 3 -11.09 10.09 7.92
C PHE A 3 -9.66 9.95 7.34
N PHE A 4 -9.25 10.87 6.46
CA PHE A 4 -7.95 10.82 5.82
C PHE A 4 -6.85 11.43 6.69
N THR A 5 -7.14 12.54 7.37
CA THR A 5 -6.19 13.14 8.33
C THR A 5 -5.83 12.15 9.45
N ILE A 6 -6.76 11.28 9.85
CA ILE A 6 -6.54 10.19 10.80
C ILE A 6 -5.55 9.13 10.28
N LYS A 7 -5.49 8.86 8.97
CA LYS A 7 -4.53 7.91 8.38
C LYS A 7 -3.18 8.57 8.05
N LEU A 8 -3.22 9.76 7.45
CA LEU A 8 -2.03 10.47 6.99
C LEU A 8 -1.13 10.91 8.16
N PHE A 9 -1.73 11.45 9.24
CA PHE A 9 -0.95 12.00 10.34
C PHE A 9 -0.11 10.95 11.09
N PRO A 10 -0.64 9.78 11.49
CA PRO A 10 0.17 8.71 12.07
C PRO A 10 1.20 8.13 11.11
N PHE A 11 0.87 8.10 9.81
CA PHE A 11 1.78 7.62 8.77
C PHE A 11 3.00 8.54 8.64
N ILE A 12 2.80 9.86 8.55
CA ILE A 12 3.89 10.85 8.54
C ILE A 12 4.68 10.79 9.85
N ARG A 13 4.00 10.78 11.00
CA ARG A 13 4.65 10.74 12.32
C ARG A 13 5.46 9.46 12.55
N SER A 14 5.03 8.34 11.96
CA SER A 14 5.69 7.03 12.07
C SER A 14 6.56 6.71 10.86
N GLY A 15 6.84 7.67 9.98
CA GLY A 15 7.60 7.45 8.74
C GLY A 15 8.98 6.81 8.99
N SER A 16 9.65 7.18 10.08
CA SER A 16 10.92 6.56 10.49
C SER A 16 10.78 5.07 10.81
N LYS A 17 9.70 4.67 11.49
CA LYS A 17 9.39 3.26 11.79
C LYS A 17 9.00 2.48 10.53
N ILE A 18 8.28 3.11 9.60
CA ILE A 18 7.93 2.49 8.31
C ILE A 18 9.20 2.26 7.49
N LYS A 19 10.09 3.25 7.39
CA LYS A 19 11.39 3.11 6.72
C LYS A 19 12.25 2.04 7.39
N LEU A 20 12.26 1.99 8.72
CA LEU A 20 12.94 0.94 9.47
C LEU A 20 12.35 -0.44 9.17
N CYS A 21 11.03 -0.56 9.09
CA CYS A 21 10.36 -1.81 8.73
C CYS A 21 10.72 -2.26 7.32
N ILE A 22 10.69 -1.35 6.34
CA ILE A 22 11.13 -1.62 4.96
C ILE A 22 12.59 -2.10 4.96
N ASN A 23 13.48 -1.40 5.66
CA ASN A 23 14.90 -1.79 5.76
C ASN A 23 15.11 -3.14 6.44
N TYR A 24 14.33 -3.47 7.48
CA TYR A 24 14.37 -4.80 8.11
C TYR A 24 13.96 -5.89 7.12
N LEU A 25 12.89 -5.64 6.35
CA LEU A 25 12.39 -6.56 5.33
C LEU A 25 13.35 -6.71 4.14
N ASP A 26 14.19 -5.71 3.87
CA ASP A 26 15.18 -5.69 2.79
C ASP A 26 16.60 -6.14 3.23
N SER A 27 16.80 -6.39 4.53
CA SER A 27 18.13 -6.71 5.08
C SER A 27 18.70 -8.05 4.56
N SER A 28 20.03 -8.09 4.40
CA SER A 28 20.78 -9.21 3.78
C SER A 28 20.57 -10.59 4.43
N TYR A 29 20.11 -10.63 5.69
CA TYR A 29 19.71 -11.86 6.37
C TYR A 29 18.59 -12.61 5.63
N PHE A 30 17.81 -11.92 4.80
CA PHE A 30 16.65 -12.44 4.07
C PHE A 30 16.95 -12.78 2.57
N ALA A 31 18.19 -12.60 2.09
CA ALA A 31 18.47 -12.34 0.67
C ALA A 31 18.60 -13.53 -0.32
N MET A 32 18.27 -14.77 0.04
CA MET A 32 18.66 -15.94 -0.78
C MET A 32 17.47 -16.78 -1.29
N PHE A 33 17.17 -16.67 -2.59
CA PHE A 33 15.97 -17.24 -3.21
C PHE A 33 16.12 -18.67 -3.75
N ARG A 34 15.16 -19.53 -3.39
CA ARG A 34 14.75 -20.73 -4.16
C ARG A 34 13.68 -20.34 -5.19
N LYS A 35 13.68 -20.96 -6.37
CA LYS A 35 12.74 -20.64 -7.48
C LYS A 35 11.25 -20.68 -7.06
N ASP A 36 10.86 -21.61 -6.21
CA ASP A 36 9.46 -21.78 -5.77
C ASP A 36 8.99 -20.66 -4.84
N GLN A 37 9.85 -20.17 -3.94
CA GLN A 37 9.54 -19.08 -3.02
C GLN A 37 9.44 -17.74 -3.77
N LYS A 38 10.29 -17.55 -4.79
CA LYS A 38 10.22 -16.38 -5.68
C LYS A 38 8.86 -16.30 -6.38
N LYS A 39 8.32 -17.43 -6.82
CA LYS A 39 7.01 -17.51 -7.49
C LYS A 39 5.87 -17.04 -6.57
N VAL A 40 5.86 -17.47 -5.31
CA VAL A 40 4.82 -17.06 -4.33
C VAL A 40 4.85 -15.55 -4.08
N ILE A 41 6.05 -14.98 -3.92
CA ILE A 41 6.20 -13.54 -3.72
C ILE A 41 5.77 -12.76 -4.97
N GLU A 42 6.16 -13.23 -6.15
CA GLU A 42 5.83 -12.58 -7.41
C GLU A 42 4.31 -12.60 -7.65
N GLU A 43 3.63 -13.69 -7.28
CA GLU A 43 2.17 -13.76 -7.24
C GLU A 43 1.57 -12.74 -6.25
N CYS A 44 2.09 -12.64 -5.02
CA CYS A 44 1.65 -11.63 -4.05
C CYS A 44 1.84 -10.19 -4.56
N VAL A 45 2.99 -9.90 -5.17
CA VAL A 45 3.28 -8.59 -5.77
C VAL A 45 2.32 -8.29 -6.90
N ASN A 46 2.03 -9.27 -7.76
CA ASN A 46 1.13 -9.08 -8.89
C ASN A 46 -0.33 -8.89 -8.44
N VAL A 47 -0.77 -9.61 -7.39
CA VAL A 47 -2.07 -9.41 -6.77
C VAL A 47 -2.19 -8.02 -6.14
N ASN A 48 -1.17 -7.59 -5.39
CA ASN A 48 -1.16 -6.25 -4.80
C ASN A 48 -1.17 -5.18 -5.89
N ARG A 49 -0.34 -5.31 -6.92
CA ARG A 49 -0.31 -4.39 -8.07
C ARG A 49 -1.64 -4.30 -8.79
N ARG A 50 -2.30 -5.45 -9.03
CA ARG A 50 -3.63 -5.50 -9.64
C ARG A 50 -4.67 -4.80 -8.77
N ASN A 51 -4.67 -5.07 -7.46
CA ASN A 51 -5.60 -4.44 -6.53
C ASN A 51 -5.39 -2.92 -6.46
N SER A 52 -4.15 -2.47 -6.40
CA SER A 52 -3.79 -1.05 -6.42
C SER A 52 -4.18 -0.36 -7.73
N MET A 53 -4.03 -1.03 -8.87
CA MET A 53 -4.43 -0.51 -10.18
C MET A 53 -5.96 -0.38 -10.27
N VAL A 54 -6.70 -1.40 -9.83
CA VAL A 54 -8.17 -1.33 -9.76
C VAL A 54 -8.62 -0.18 -8.85
N PHE A 55 -7.99 -0.02 -7.69
CA PHE A 55 -8.26 1.08 -6.77
C PHE A 55 -7.97 2.44 -7.41
N PHE A 56 -6.83 2.59 -8.08
CA PHE A 56 -6.44 3.82 -8.77
C PHE A 56 -7.42 4.20 -9.87
N VAL A 57 -7.82 3.25 -10.72
CA VAL A 57 -8.82 3.46 -11.76
C VAL A 57 -10.15 3.87 -11.14
N GLY A 58 -10.57 3.20 -10.06
CA GLY A 58 -11.78 3.55 -9.32
C GLY A 58 -11.76 5.00 -8.79
N VAL A 59 -10.62 5.46 -8.28
CA VAL A 59 -10.44 6.85 -7.81
C VAL A 59 -10.52 7.84 -8.97
N ILE A 60 -9.88 7.57 -10.11
CA ILE A 60 -9.95 8.45 -11.30
C ILE A 60 -11.39 8.57 -11.80
N VAL A 61 -12.09 7.45 -11.94
CA VAL A 61 -13.50 7.44 -12.39
C VAL A 61 -14.37 8.21 -11.41
N SER A 62 -14.19 8.01 -10.10
CA SER A 62 -14.95 8.70 -9.06
C SER A 62 -14.70 10.21 -9.08
N LEU A 63 -13.45 10.64 -9.24
CA LEU A 63 -13.10 12.07 -9.37
C LEU A 63 -13.69 12.68 -10.64
N GLY A 64 -13.65 11.96 -11.77
CA GLY A 64 -14.23 12.40 -13.03
C GLY A 64 -15.74 12.59 -12.91
N LEU A 65 -16.46 11.57 -12.42
CA LEU A 65 -17.90 11.64 -12.19
C LEU A 65 -18.27 12.76 -11.22
N TRP A 66 -17.49 12.96 -10.16
CA TRP A 66 -17.73 14.04 -9.20
C TRP A 66 -17.55 15.42 -9.82
N ASN A 67 -16.51 15.63 -10.63
CA ASN A 67 -16.32 16.91 -11.33
C ASN A 67 -17.42 17.20 -12.34
N LEU A 68 -18.00 16.17 -12.97
CA LEU A 68 -19.13 16.32 -13.89
C LEU A 68 -20.43 16.73 -13.19
N THR A 69 -20.54 16.59 -11.87
CA THR A 69 -21.73 17.04 -11.13
C THR A 69 -21.98 18.54 -11.23
N VAL A 70 -20.94 19.33 -11.59
CA VAL A 70 -21.05 20.76 -11.85
C VAL A 70 -22.01 21.08 -12.99
N LEU A 71 -22.14 20.18 -13.97
CA LEU A 71 -23.00 20.38 -15.15
C LEU A 71 -24.49 20.21 -14.83
N TRP A 72 -24.83 19.51 -13.73
CA TRP A 72 -26.21 19.23 -13.33
C TRP A 72 -26.67 20.04 -12.10
N ARG A 73 -25.81 20.85 -11.48
CA ARG A 73 -26.18 21.72 -10.35
C ARG A 73 -26.36 23.16 -10.82
N ASP A 74 -27.50 23.74 -10.49
CA ASP A 74 -27.81 25.16 -10.71
C ASP A 74 -26.98 26.08 -9.79
N ASN A 75 -25.69 26.26 -10.07
CA ASN A 75 -24.74 27.14 -9.36
C ASN A 75 -24.67 26.94 -7.83
N LYS A 76 -25.05 25.76 -7.34
CA LYS A 76 -24.90 25.38 -5.93
C LYS A 76 -23.55 24.69 -5.73
N LEU A 77 -22.81 25.10 -4.71
CA LEU A 77 -21.53 24.47 -4.39
C LEU A 77 -21.69 22.96 -4.15
N PRO A 78 -20.67 22.16 -4.52
CA PRO A 78 -20.69 20.71 -4.30
C PRO A 78 -20.74 20.35 -2.81
N LEU A 79 -20.14 21.20 -1.97
CA LEU A 79 -20.09 21.07 -0.52
C LEU A 79 -20.80 22.25 0.15
N ASN A 80 -21.52 21.96 1.24
CA ASN A 80 -22.09 22.99 2.11
C ASN A 80 -20.97 23.53 3.01
N LEU A 81 -20.24 24.53 2.52
CA LEU A 81 -19.18 25.20 3.27
C LEU A 81 -19.62 26.63 3.60
N TRP A 82 -19.37 27.06 4.83
CA TRP A 82 -19.49 28.47 5.17
C TRP A 82 -18.29 29.23 4.60
N VAL A 83 -18.57 30.21 3.75
CA VAL A 83 -17.59 31.13 3.18
C VAL A 83 -17.96 32.56 3.60
N PRO A 84 -16.97 33.43 3.84
CA PRO A 84 -17.22 34.78 4.36
C PRO A 84 -17.82 35.75 3.32
N PHE A 85 -17.94 35.33 2.05
CA PHE A 85 -18.51 36.09 0.94
C PHE A 85 -19.53 35.24 0.19
N SER A 86 -20.55 35.86 -0.42
CA SER A 86 -21.55 35.16 -1.24
C SER A 86 -20.93 34.64 -2.55
N PRO A 87 -20.74 33.32 -2.72
CA PRO A 87 -20.10 32.76 -3.90
C PRO A 87 -21.03 32.75 -5.13
N THR A 88 -22.35 32.83 -4.91
CA THR A 88 -23.38 32.73 -5.97
C THR A 88 -23.61 34.06 -6.70
N GLU A 89 -23.09 35.16 -6.18
CA GLU A 89 -23.31 36.51 -6.75
C GLU A 89 -22.40 36.78 -7.95
N ASN A 90 -21.17 36.24 -7.96
CA ASN A 90 -20.17 36.48 -9.01
C ASN A 90 -19.64 35.14 -9.55
N ILE A 91 -19.74 34.94 -10.88
CA ILE A 91 -19.25 33.74 -11.57
C ILE A 91 -17.76 33.47 -11.30
N MET A 92 -16.96 34.53 -11.22
CA MET A 92 -15.51 34.43 -10.97
C MET A 92 -15.21 33.92 -9.55
N ASN A 93 -15.94 34.42 -8.54
CA ASN A 93 -15.78 33.95 -7.15
C ASN A 93 -16.24 32.50 -7.01
N PHE A 94 -17.33 32.13 -7.69
CA PHE A 94 -17.79 30.74 -7.77
C PHE A 94 -16.71 29.82 -8.34
N CYS A 95 -16.11 30.18 -9.48
CA CYS A 95 -15.03 29.40 -10.11
C CYS A 95 -13.81 29.25 -9.20
N ILE A 96 -13.38 30.32 -8.53
CA ILE A 96 -12.22 30.28 -7.62
C ILE A 96 -12.48 29.31 -6.46
N VAL A 97 -13.64 29.43 -5.79
CA VAL A 97 -13.98 28.56 -4.66
C VAL A 97 -14.14 27.10 -5.12
N TYR A 98 -14.76 26.89 -6.29
CA TYR A 98 -14.89 25.55 -6.88
C TYR A 98 -13.53 24.92 -7.16
N LEU A 99 -12.60 25.67 -7.78
CA LEU A 99 -11.24 25.18 -8.05
C LEU A 99 -10.52 24.79 -6.76
N ILE A 100 -10.55 25.64 -5.73
CA ILE A 100 -9.92 25.33 -4.43
C ILE A 100 -10.49 24.04 -3.82
N ILE A 101 -11.82 23.87 -3.86
CA ILE A 101 -12.48 22.66 -3.34
C ILE A 101 -12.07 21.42 -4.15
N THR A 102 -12.07 21.50 -5.48
CA THR A 102 -11.66 20.39 -6.34
C THR A 102 -10.20 20.00 -6.11
N ILE A 103 -9.30 20.97 -5.99
CA ILE A 103 -7.87 20.74 -5.68
C ILE A 103 -7.70 20.05 -4.31
N GLY A 104 -8.43 20.51 -3.29
CA GLY A 104 -8.39 19.87 -1.97
C GLY A 104 -8.89 18.42 -2.00
N ILE A 105 -9.96 18.15 -2.75
CA ILE A 105 -10.51 16.79 -2.89
C ILE A 105 -9.54 15.90 -3.68
N THR A 106 -8.99 16.37 -4.80
CA THR A 106 -8.04 15.59 -5.61
C THR A 106 -6.76 15.27 -4.84
N TYR A 107 -6.22 16.22 -4.06
CA TYR A 107 -5.06 15.99 -3.20
C TYR A 107 -5.31 14.88 -2.16
N THR A 108 -6.48 14.89 -1.51
CA THR A 108 -6.85 13.85 -0.53
C THR A 108 -7.04 12.47 -1.18
N ALA A 109 -7.54 12.44 -2.41
CA ALA A 109 -7.73 11.20 -3.15
C ALA A 109 -6.38 10.62 -3.62
N LEU A 110 -5.50 11.45 -4.17
CA LEU A 110 -4.18 11.04 -4.65
C LEU A 110 -3.30 10.46 -3.53
N SER A 111 -3.32 11.09 -2.38
CA SER A 111 -2.56 10.63 -1.22
C SER A 111 -3.10 9.32 -0.63
N SER A 112 -4.41 9.06 -0.71
CA SER A 112 -4.98 7.76 -0.33
C SER A 112 -4.57 6.60 -1.24
N VAL A 113 -4.39 6.87 -2.55
CA VAL A 113 -3.89 5.91 -3.54
C VAL A 113 -2.48 5.40 -3.20
N GLY A 114 -1.64 6.20 -2.54
CA GLY A 114 -0.30 5.77 -2.14
C GLY A 114 -0.29 4.94 -0.85
N ILE A 115 -1.03 5.39 0.16
CA ILE A 115 -0.96 4.83 1.52
C ILE A 115 -1.60 3.43 1.59
N ASP A 116 -2.77 3.23 0.97
CA ASP A 116 -3.53 1.97 1.13
C ASP A 116 -2.80 0.76 0.48
N PRO A 117 -2.26 0.84 -0.75
CA PRO A 117 -1.38 -0.18 -1.33
C PRO A 117 -0.12 -0.49 -0.54
N LEU A 118 0.45 0.52 0.11
CA LEU A 118 1.67 0.38 0.91
C LEU A 118 1.40 -0.41 2.19
N ILE A 119 0.32 -0.07 2.89
CA ILE A 119 -0.14 -0.81 4.08
C ILE A 119 -0.48 -2.26 3.68
N GLY A 120 -1.23 -2.44 2.60
CA GLY A 120 -1.57 -3.76 2.07
C GLY A 120 -0.33 -4.59 1.72
N GLY A 121 0.63 -4.01 0.99
CA GLY A 121 1.88 -4.66 0.62
C GLY A 121 2.72 -5.09 1.83
N LEU A 122 2.88 -4.19 2.82
CA LEU A 122 3.58 -4.50 4.08
C LEU A 122 2.89 -5.61 4.88
N ALA A 123 1.56 -5.57 5.00
CA ALA A 123 0.78 -6.57 5.72
C ALA A 123 0.85 -7.95 5.06
N TYR A 124 0.70 -8.01 3.74
CA TYR A 124 0.86 -9.25 2.98
C TYR A 124 2.27 -9.83 3.15
N HIS A 125 3.30 -8.99 3.06
CA HIS A 125 4.68 -9.43 3.26
C HIS A 125 4.90 -10.00 4.67
N ALA A 126 4.48 -9.27 5.70
CA ALA A 126 4.58 -9.72 7.10
C ALA A 126 3.83 -11.05 7.32
N SER A 127 2.62 -11.20 6.78
CA SER A 127 1.83 -12.43 6.89
C SER A 127 2.52 -13.63 6.22
N GLY A 128 3.16 -13.42 5.06
CA GLY A 128 3.95 -14.44 4.38
C GLY A 128 5.14 -14.90 5.23
N GLN A 129 5.86 -13.98 5.86
CA GLN A 129 6.95 -14.31 6.79
C GLN A 129 6.46 -15.09 8.01
N MET A 130 5.34 -14.68 8.61
CA MET A 130 4.77 -15.38 9.78
C MET A 130 4.36 -16.81 9.44
N ARG A 131 3.69 -17.01 8.29
CA ARG A 131 3.28 -18.34 7.84
C ARG A 131 4.49 -19.24 7.59
N SER A 132 5.55 -18.71 6.98
CA SER A 132 6.80 -19.45 6.78
C SER A 132 7.38 -19.91 8.12
N ASN A 133 7.56 -18.98 9.08
CA ASN A 133 8.07 -19.31 10.43
C ASN A 133 7.23 -20.36 11.15
N LEU A 134 5.90 -20.26 11.07
CA LEU A 134 5.00 -21.22 11.71
C LEU A 134 5.16 -22.63 11.11
N LEU A 135 5.25 -22.73 9.78
CA LEU A 135 5.49 -24.01 9.10
C LEU A 135 6.80 -24.63 9.58
N ILE A 136 7.84 -23.82 9.74
CA ILE A 136 9.16 -24.28 10.22
C ILE A 136 9.06 -24.80 11.65
N THR A 137 8.41 -24.06 12.54
CA THR A 137 8.18 -24.50 13.93
C THR A 137 7.36 -25.78 14.00
N SER A 138 6.32 -25.91 13.18
CA SER A 138 5.50 -27.14 13.14
C SER A 138 6.29 -28.36 12.68
N VAL A 139 7.18 -28.18 11.70
CA VAL A 139 8.06 -29.23 11.18
C VAL A 139 9.16 -29.58 12.20
N TYR A 140 9.62 -28.61 12.99
CA TYR A 140 10.56 -28.83 14.09
C TYR A 140 9.94 -29.62 15.25
N MET A 141 8.67 -29.34 15.59
CA MET A 141 7.93 -30.03 16.66
C MET A 141 7.38 -31.40 16.24
N GLY A 142 7.40 -31.74 14.95
CA GLY A 142 6.93 -33.03 14.44
C GLY A 142 7.88 -34.17 14.76
N ASN A 143 7.36 -35.42 14.74
CA ASN A 143 8.15 -36.64 14.90
C ASN A 143 9.02 -36.93 13.66
N TRP A 144 9.99 -36.06 13.37
CA TRP A 144 10.84 -36.12 12.17
C TRP A 144 11.65 -37.41 12.05
N TYR A 145 11.82 -38.14 13.16
CA TYR A 145 12.50 -39.43 13.25
C TYR A 145 11.69 -40.60 12.67
N GLU A 146 10.37 -40.47 12.51
CA GLU A 146 9.51 -41.51 11.91
C GLU A 146 9.50 -41.48 10.37
N TYR A 147 10.02 -40.41 9.76
CA TYR A 147 10.04 -40.28 8.30
C TYR A 147 11.12 -41.13 7.62
N ASP A 148 10.90 -41.44 6.35
CA ASP A 148 11.88 -42.03 5.44
C ASP A 148 13.15 -41.15 5.29
N ILE A 149 14.28 -41.78 4.91
CA ILE A 149 15.59 -41.13 4.79
C ILE A 149 15.63 -40.05 3.70
N LYS A 150 14.91 -40.20 2.57
CA LYS A 150 14.80 -39.12 1.57
C LYS A 150 14.01 -37.94 2.13
N SER A 151 12.91 -38.24 2.84
CA SER A 151 12.06 -37.23 3.47
C SER A 151 12.82 -36.45 4.56
N LYS A 152 13.59 -37.14 5.41
CA LYS A 152 14.47 -36.52 6.42
C LYS A 152 15.51 -35.58 5.80
N LYS A 153 16.19 -36.00 4.73
CA LYS A 153 17.16 -35.14 4.02
C LYS A 153 16.49 -33.89 3.46
N ALA A 154 15.31 -34.03 2.83
CA ALA A 154 14.54 -32.90 2.34
C ALA A 154 14.08 -31.97 3.48
N LEU A 155 13.66 -32.55 4.62
CA LEU A 155 13.23 -31.82 5.82
C LEU A 155 14.38 -31.01 6.43
N ILE A 156 15.58 -31.59 6.55
CA ILE A 156 16.77 -30.91 7.08
C ILE A 156 17.20 -29.77 6.15
N ILE A 157 17.21 -30.01 4.83
CA ILE A 157 17.48 -28.95 3.84
C ILE A 157 16.41 -27.85 3.94
N PHE A 158 15.14 -28.23 4.10
CA PHE A 158 14.05 -27.29 4.29
C PHE A 158 14.24 -26.45 5.55
N MET A 159 14.50 -27.08 6.71
CA MET A 159 14.76 -26.40 7.99
C MET A 159 15.99 -25.48 7.94
N GLU A 160 17.12 -25.93 7.36
CA GLU A 160 18.32 -25.09 7.22
C GLU A 160 18.13 -23.95 6.22
N SER A 161 17.39 -24.17 5.14
CA SER A 161 17.04 -23.10 4.20
C SER A 161 16.03 -22.11 4.79
N SER A 162 15.22 -22.57 5.74
CA SER A 162 14.18 -21.82 6.41
C SER A 162 14.69 -20.93 7.55
N LYS A 163 15.85 -21.28 8.13
CA LYS A 163 16.62 -20.38 9.00
C LYS A 163 17.14 -19.13 8.24
N ARG A 164 17.03 -19.11 6.91
CA ARG A 164 17.38 -17.97 6.05
C ARG A 164 16.09 -17.37 5.51
N PRO A 165 15.64 -16.24 6.07
CA PRO A 165 14.32 -15.75 5.78
C PRO A 165 14.21 -15.16 4.35
N MET A 166 12.99 -14.81 3.94
CA MET A 166 12.59 -14.67 2.54
C MET A 166 12.56 -13.19 2.12
N ILE A 167 13.42 -12.68 1.22
CA ILE A 167 13.26 -11.32 0.66
C ILE A 167 12.09 -11.34 -0.32
N ALA A 168 11.27 -10.28 -0.29
CA ALA A 168 10.40 -9.93 -1.39
C ALA A 168 11.07 -8.91 -2.30
N VAL A 169 10.63 -8.88 -3.56
CA VAL A 169 10.84 -7.79 -4.51
C VAL A 169 10.14 -6.52 -3.98
N ALA A 170 10.63 -6.03 -2.85
CA ALA A 170 10.16 -4.84 -2.16
C ALA A 170 10.77 -3.61 -2.80
N GLY A 171 12.04 -3.67 -3.26
CA GLY A 171 12.66 -2.59 -4.03
C GLY A 171 11.74 -2.04 -5.13
N LYS A 172 11.29 -2.87 -6.08
CA LYS A 172 10.40 -2.36 -7.16
C LYS A 172 8.99 -1.92 -6.74
N LEU A 173 8.46 -2.41 -5.61
CA LEU A 173 7.11 -2.07 -5.16
C LEU A 173 7.10 -0.84 -4.24
N PHE A 174 8.12 -0.72 -3.38
CA PHE A 174 8.33 0.38 -2.45
C PHE A 174 9.07 1.56 -3.07
N GLU A 175 9.99 1.34 -4.01
CA GLU A 175 10.68 2.43 -4.72
C GLU A 175 9.70 3.17 -5.66
N LEU A 176 8.76 2.43 -6.28
CA LEU A 176 7.64 3.07 -6.98
C LEU A 176 6.69 3.78 -6.00
N SER A 177 6.23 3.15 -4.91
CA SER A 177 5.24 3.82 -4.04
C SER A 177 5.83 4.98 -3.23
N LEU A 178 7.06 4.86 -2.73
CA LEU A 178 7.74 5.87 -1.92
C LEU A 178 8.32 6.98 -2.79
N GLY A 179 8.94 6.65 -3.93
CA GLY A 179 9.47 7.63 -4.88
C GLY A 179 8.37 8.54 -5.42
N THR A 180 7.28 7.95 -5.92
CA THR A 180 6.14 8.73 -6.44
C THR A 180 5.45 9.55 -5.34
N PHE A 181 5.35 9.02 -4.11
CA PHE A 181 4.74 9.73 -2.98
C PHE A 181 5.59 10.90 -2.46
N VAL A 182 6.92 10.76 -2.41
CA VAL A 182 7.83 11.85 -2.03
C VAL A 182 7.84 12.95 -3.09
N THR A 183 7.82 12.60 -4.38
CA THR A 183 7.70 13.60 -5.46
C THR A 183 6.38 14.37 -5.38
N ILE A 184 5.26 13.68 -5.13
CA ILE A 184 3.92 14.33 -5.04
C ILE A 184 3.73 15.16 -3.76
N LEU A 185 4.45 14.88 -2.67
CA LEU A 185 4.26 15.56 -1.38
C LEU A 185 5.24 16.71 -1.16
N VAL A 186 6.31 16.79 -1.98
CA VAL A 186 7.34 17.85 -1.93
C VAL A 186 7.17 18.89 -3.05
N ASP A 187 6.48 18.57 -4.15
CA ASP A 187 5.92 19.54 -5.11
C ASP A 187 4.51 20.01 -4.70
#